data_AF-A0A671T7D8-F1
#
_entry.id   AF-A0A671T7D8-F1
#
_cell.length_a   1.000
_cell.length_b   1.000
_cell.length_c   1.000
_cell.angle_alpha   90.00
_cell.angle_beta   90.00
_cell.angle_gamma   90.00
#
_symmetry.space_group_name_H-M   'P 1'
#
loop_
_entity.id
_entity.type
_entity.pdbx_description
1 polymer ?
#
loop_
_entity_poly.entity_id
_entity_poly.type
_entity_poly.pdbx_seq_one_letter_code
_entity_poly.pdbx_strand_id
1 'polypeptide(L)'
;MSEVQGTVEFSLELHKFHNVDLFQRGFYQVRAGLRVSPRIPHRITATTPGYTGECSFSSAGVHDGGVFSRIFQILYRNEEVTLEDRMNFRVHLLLDGERVSLNFQHHYSSLQCHMILQKSF
;
A
#
# COMPACT_ATOMS: atom_id res chain seq x y z
N MET A 1 10.07 -8.98 32.22
CA MET A 1 9.51 -8.95 30.86
C MET A 1 9.36 -7.49 30.48
N SER A 2 10.20 -6.99 29.59
CA SER A 2 10.05 -5.64 29.03
C SER A 2 9.39 -5.79 27.68
N GLU A 3 8.28 -5.11 27.44
CA GLU A 3 7.72 -5.01 26.08
C GLU A 3 8.31 -3.79 25.38
N VAL A 4 8.57 -3.91 24.09
CA VAL A 4 9.11 -2.84 23.25
C VAL A 4 8.17 -2.60 22.08
N GLN A 5 7.71 -1.36 21.94
CA GLN A 5 6.90 -0.96 20.80
C GLN A 5 7.80 -0.49 19.65
N GLY A 6 7.75 -1.22 18.53
CA GLY A 6 8.38 -0.83 17.27
C GLY A 6 7.40 -0.12 16.36
N THR A 7 7.87 0.86 15.57
CA THR A 7 7.06 1.44 14.48
C THR A 7 7.86 1.39 13.19
N VAL A 8 7.24 0.90 12.12
CA VAL A 8 7.80 0.86 10.77
C VAL A 8 6.90 1.68 9.86
N GLU A 9 7.50 2.57 9.08
CA GLU A 9 6.81 3.39 8.09
C GLU A 9 7.44 3.17 6.72
N PHE A 10 6.59 3.04 5.70
CA PHE A 10 7.04 3.13 4.31
C PHE A 10 5.98 3.82 3.47
N SER A 11 6.42 4.32 2.32
CA SER A 11 5.60 5.02 1.36
C SER A 11 5.77 4.38 -0.02
N LEU A 12 4.68 4.25 -0.77
CA LEU A 12 4.66 3.84 -2.16
C LEU A 12 4.28 5.05 -3.00
N GLU A 13 5.15 5.46 -3.89
CA GLU A 13 4.92 6.60 -4.80
C GLU A 13 4.71 6.06 -6.22
N LEU A 14 3.48 6.19 -6.72
CA LEU A 14 3.09 5.80 -8.06
C LEU A 14 3.27 7.00 -8.99
N HIS A 15 4.37 7.03 -9.75
CA HIS A 15 4.60 8.13 -10.70
C HIS A 15 3.89 7.90 -12.03
N LYS A 16 4.26 6.82 -12.72
CA LYS A 16 3.82 6.54 -14.09
C LYS A 16 3.48 5.07 -14.25
N PHE A 17 2.45 4.81 -15.03
CA PHE A 17 2.06 3.49 -15.47
C PHE A 17 2.36 3.35 -16.96
N HIS A 18 3.17 2.37 -17.33
CA HIS A 18 3.53 2.10 -18.73
C HIS A 18 2.75 0.87 -19.23
N ASN A 19 1.86 1.07 -20.19
CA ASN A 19 1.14 -0.03 -20.82
C ASN A 19 1.90 -0.52 -22.05
N VAL A 20 2.79 -1.51 -21.91
CA VAL A 20 3.53 -2.11 -23.05
C VAL A 20 2.69 -3.13 -23.87
N ASP A 21 1.42 -2.81 -24.12
CA ASP A 21 0.42 -3.67 -24.79
C ASP A 21 -0.03 -4.90 -23.97
N LEU A 22 0.06 -4.84 -22.63
CA LEU A 22 -0.42 -5.91 -21.75
C LEU A 22 -1.88 -5.75 -21.35
N PHE A 23 -2.36 -4.51 -21.27
CA PHE A 23 -3.69 -4.18 -20.78
C PHE A 23 -4.57 -3.62 -21.89
N GLN A 24 -5.81 -4.11 -21.94
CA GLN A 24 -6.83 -3.63 -22.86
C GLN A 24 -7.35 -2.25 -22.44
N ARG A 25 -8.03 -1.57 -23.36
CA ARG A 25 -8.75 -0.33 -23.07
C ARG A 25 -9.75 -0.53 -21.92
N GLY A 26 -9.79 0.43 -21.00
CA GLY A 26 -10.68 0.39 -19.84
C GLY A 26 -10.22 1.27 -18.69
N PHE A 27 -10.98 1.22 -17.60
CA PHE A 27 -10.63 1.93 -16.37
C PHE A 27 -9.95 0.99 -15.38
N TYR A 28 -8.86 1.47 -14.81
CA TYR A 28 -8.01 0.69 -13.92
C TYR A 28 -7.72 1.44 -12.63
N GLN A 29 -7.44 0.68 -11.57
CA GLN A 29 -7.07 1.19 -10.26
C GLN A 29 -5.97 0.30 -9.67
N VAL A 30 -4.91 0.92 -9.15
CA VAL A 30 -3.90 0.23 -8.35
C VAL A 30 -4.39 0.15 -6.91
N ARG A 31 -4.35 -1.03 -6.32
CA ARG A 31 -4.63 -1.28 -4.91
C ARG A 31 -3.38 -1.80 -4.24
N ALA A 32 -2.96 -1.13 -3.17
CA ALA A 32 -1.86 -1.56 -2.33
C ALA A 32 -2.36 -1.91 -0.94
N GLY A 33 -1.81 -2.99 -0.39
CA GLY A 33 -2.09 -3.44 0.96
C GLY A 33 -0.82 -3.98 1.61
N LEU A 34 -0.81 -3.97 2.93
CA LEU A 34 0.28 -4.51 3.72
C LEU A 34 -0.23 -5.68 4.55
N ARG A 35 0.49 -6.81 4.49
CA ARG A 35 0.26 -7.94 5.39
C ARG A 35 1.44 -8.11 6.32
N VAL A 36 1.10 -8.43 7.57
CA VAL A 36 2.03 -8.76 8.64
C VAL A 36 1.67 -10.15 9.13
N SER A 37 2.66 -10.91 9.62
CA SER A 37 2.40 -12.21 10.25
C SER A 37 1.40 -12.05 11.41
N PRO A 38 0.30 -12.85 11.45
CA PRO A 38 -0.71 -12.77 12.52
C PRO A 38 -0.18 -13.19 13.89
N ARG A 39 1.00 -13.83 13.93
CA ARG A 39 1.69 -14.23 15.17
C ARG A 39 2.20 -13.07 16.02
N ILE A 40 2.20 -11.85 15.48
CA ILE A 40 2.73 -10.65 16.13
C ILE A 40 1.54 -9.74 16.42
N PRO A 41 1.34 -9.27 17.65
CA PRO A 41 0.38 -8.21 17.91
C PRO A 41 0.80 -6.95 17.16
N HIS A 42 -0.03 -6.50 16.22
CA HIS A 42 0.29 -5.38 15.36
C HIS A 42 -0.94 -4.55 15.02
N ARG A 43 -0.70 -3.27 14.67
CA ARG A 43 -1.72 -2.37 14.14
C ARG A 43 -1.19 -1.69 12.88
N ILE A 44 -1.88 -1.91 11.76
CA ILE A 44 -1.58 -1.27 10.49
C ILE A 44 -2.44 -0.02 10.36
N THR A 45 -1.86 1.06 9.87
CA THR A 45 -2.56 2.29 9.51
C THR A 45 -2.12 2.69 8.11
N ALA A 46 -3.09 2.90 7.24
CA ALA A 46 -2.89 3.29 5.86
C ALA A 46 -3.43 4.71 5.67
N THR A 47 -2.66 5.57 5.02
CA THR A 47 -3.04 6.96 4.74
C THR A 47 -2.59 7.37 3.35
N THR A 48 -3.32 8.30 2.73
CA THR A 48 -2.92 8.93 1.47
C THR A 48 -3.12 10.44 1.57
N PRO A 49 -2.21 11.27 1.03
CA PRO A 49 -2.39 12.72 1.00
C PRO A 49 -3.67 13.10 0.25
N GLY A 50 -4.39 14.12 0.74
CA GLY A 50 -5.61 14.61 0.09
C GLY A 50 -6.88 13.78 0.35
N TYR A 51 -6.81 12.71 1.14
CA TYR A 51 -8.00 11.95 1.53
C TYR A 51 -8.78 12.65 2.66
N THR A 52 -9.92 13.25 2.32
CA THR A 52 -10.85 13.92 3.25
C THR A 52 -11.99 13.03 3.73
N GLY A 53 -11.98 11.73 3.42
CA GLY A 53 -13.04 10.78 3.78
C GLY A 53 -14.10 10.56 2.70
N GLU A 54 -14.04 11.30 1.59
CA GLU A 54 -14.86 11.05 0.39
C GLU A 54 -14.03 10.30 -0.66
N CYS A 55 -14.45 9.07 -1.00
CA CYS A 55 -13.88 8.31 -2.09
C CYS A 55 -14.40 8.87 -3.43
N SER A 56 -13.61 9.66 -4.13
CA SER A 56 -13.89 10.10 -5.50
C SER A 56 -13.14 9.26 -6.52
N PHE A 57 -13.66 9.16 -7.75
CA PHE A 57 -12.95 8.48 -8.85
C PHE A 57 -11.61 9.16 -9.21
N SER A 58 -11.48 10.43 -8.86
CA SER A 58 -10.33 11.29 -9.17
C SER A 58 -9.22 11.30 -8.11
N SER A 59 -9.42 10.66 -6.96
CA SER A 59 -8.45 10.72 -5.85
C SER A 59 -8.08 9.34 -5.33
N ALA A 60 -6.84 9.21 -4.86
CA ALA A 60 -6.47 8.08 -4.00
C ALA A 60 -7.31 8.07 -2.72
N GLY A 61 -7.49 6.90 -2.13
CA GLY A 61 -8.21 6.77 -0.87
C GLY A 61 -7.86 5.51 -0.10
N VAL A 62 -8.43 5.40 1.09
CA VAL A 62 -8.13 4.31 2.03
C VAL A 62 -9.39 3.49 2.26
N HIS A 63 -9.29 2.17 2.14
CA HIS A 63 -10.38 1.25 2.42
C HIS A 63 -9.85 -0.03 3.07
N ASP A 64 -10.45 -0.41 4.21
CA ASP A 64 -10.14 -1.66 4.94
C ASP A 64 -8.64 -1.89 5.20
N GLY A 65 -7.91 -0.83 5.59
CA GLY A 65 -6.47 -0.88 5.85
C GLY A 65 -5.58 -0.94 4.60
N GLY A 66 -6.16 -0.96 3.39
CA GLY A 66 -5.47 -0.79 2.12
C GLY A 66 -5.60 0.62 1.56
N VAL A 67 -4.74 0.97 0.61
CA VAL A 67 -4.80 2.23 -0.14
C VAL A 67 -5.07 1.93 -1.60
N PHE A 68 -5.91 2.72 -2.24
CA PHE A 68 -6.17 2.65 -3.67
C PHE A 68 -5.75 3.94 -4.35
N SER A 69 -5.26 3.83 -5.58
CA SER A 69 -4.92 4.95 -6.45
C SER A 69 -6.19 5.64 -6.95
N ARG A 70 -6.03 6.82 -7.54
CA ARG A 70 -7.09 7.35 -8.41
C ARG A 70 -7.40 6.35 -9.53
N ILE A 71 -8.61 6.38 -10.05
CA ILE A 71 -8.93 5.61 -11.24
C ILE A 71 -8.25 6.30 -12.43
N PHE A 72 -7.59 5.51 -13.27
CA PHE A 72 -6.96 5.98 -14.48
C PHE A 72 -7.42 5.17 -15.68
N GLN A 73 -7.39 5.80 -16.84
CA GLN A 73 -7.86 5.19 -18.07
C GLN A 73 -6.67 4.72 -18.91
N ILE A 74 -6.80 3.51 -19.46
CA ILE A 74 -5.94 3.00 -20.52
C ILE A 74 -6.76 3.10 -21.82
N LEU A 75 -6.24 3.83 -22.81
CA LEU A 75 -6.84 4.06 -24.12
C LEU A 75 -6.10 3.31 -25.24
N TYR A 76 -4.77 3.23 -25.16
CA TYR A 76 -3.91 2.78 -26.24
C TYR A 76 -2.84 1.79 -25.77
N ARG A 77 -2.27 1.09 -26.75
CA ARG A 77 -1.08 0.26 -26.57
C ARG A 77 0.15 1.16 -26.52
N ASN A 78 1.14 0.80 -25.73
CA ASN A 78 2.40 1.54 -25.55
C ASN A 78 2.20 2.98 -25.06
N GLU A 79 1.22 3.20 -24.17
CA GLU A 79 0.99 4.52 -23.56
C GLU A 79 1.59 4.63 -22.16
N GLU A 80 1.78 5.87 -21.73
CA GLU A 80 2.20 6.22 -20.38
C GLU A 80 1.09 7.04 -19.71
N VAL A 81 0.65 6.59 -18.54
CA VAL A 81 -0.35 7.29 -17.72
C VAL A 81 0.31 7.79 -16.45
N THR A 82 0.30 9.10 -16.23
CA THR A 82 0.82 9.71 -15.00
C THR A 82 -0.17 9.49 -13.86
N LEU A 83 0.26 9.00 -12.69
CA LEU A 83 -0.63 8.74 -11.53
C LEU A 83 -0.44 9.79 -10.43
N GLU A 84 0.81 10.01 -10.00
CA GLU A 84 1.22 10.91 -8.90
C GLU A 84 0.57 10.62 -7.54
N ASP A 85 0.18 9.36 -7.31
CA ASP A 85 -0.43 8.93 -6.06
C ASP A 85 0.64 8.50 -5.04
N ARG A 86 0.44 8.86 -3.76
CA ARG A 86 1.32 8.46 -2.66
C ARG A 86 0.55 7.71 -1.59
N MET A 87 0.97 6.48 -1.32
CA MET A 87 0.33 5.59 -0.36
C MET A 87 1.27 5.37 0.83
N ASN A 88 0.87 5.78 2.03
CA ASN A 88 1.67 5.63 3.23
C ASN A 88 1.12 4.51 4.10
N PHE A 89 2.01 3.65 4.58
CA PHE A 89 1.70 2.59 5.52
C PHE A 89 2.55 2.75 6.77
N ARG A 90 1.89 2.68 7.93
CA ARG A 90 2.49 2.69 9.25
C ARG A 90 2.09 1.42 9.98
N VAL A 91 3.06 0.69 10.50
CA VAL A 91 2.84 -0.52 11.31
C VAL A 91 3.40 -0.30 12.69
N HIS A 92 2.55 -0.43 13.70
CA HIS A 92 2.97 -0.57 15.08
C HIS A 92 3.09 -2.05 15.41
N LEU A 93 4.25 -2.46 15.93
CA LEU A 93 4.59 -3.82 16.32
C LEU A 93 4.84 -3.85 17.83
N LEU A 94 4.28 -4.82 18.53
CA LEU A 94 4.63 -5.09 19.93
C LEU A 94 5.61 -6.27 19.97
N LEU A 95 6.80 -6.03 20.52
CA LEU A 95 7.90 -6.99 20.54
C LEU A 95 8.35 -7.28 21.97
N ASP A 96 8.89 -8.47 22.18
CA ASP A 96 9.56 -8.84 23.42
C ASP A 96 10.95 -8.19 23.51
N GLY A 97 11.18 -7.45 24.59
CA GLY A 97 12.37 -6.69 24.93
C GLY A 97 13.65 -7.53 25.04
N GLU A 98 13.53 -8.80 25.45
CA GLU A 98 14.70 -9.68 25.59
C GLU A 98 15.25 -10.17 24.24
N ARG A 99 14.46 -10.08 23.16
CA ARG A 99 14.79 -10.62 21.83
C ARG A 99 14.60 -9.62 20.71
N VAL A 100 14.65 -8.33 21.01
CA VAL A 100 14.36 -7.24 20.06
C VAL A 100 15.13 -7.37 18.75
N SER A 101 16.43 -7.64 18.79
CA SER A 101 17.28 -7.71 17.59
C SER A 101 16.91 -8.87 16.65
N LEU A 102 16.65 -10.06 17.20
CA LEU A 102 16.25 -11.25 16.43
C LEU A 102 14.80 -11.12 15.92
N ASN A 103 13.92 -10.60 16.77
CA ASN A 103 12.52 -10.38 16.44
C ASN A 103 12.38 -9.31 15.34
N PHE A 104 13.09 -8.19 15.43
CA PHE A 104 13.00 -7.14 14.41
C PHE A 104 13.39 -7.65 13.02
N GLN A 105 14.53 -8.34 12.88
CA GLN A 105 15.00 -8.83 11.59
C GLN A 105 14.02 -9.84 10.98
N HIS A 106 13.58 -10.80 11.79
CA HIS A 106 12.67 -11.85 11.35
C HIS A 106 11.26 -11.29 11.05
N HIS A 107 10.77 -10.33 11.84
CA HIS A 107 9.45 -9.74 11.64
C HIS A 107 9.43 -8.73 10.50
N TYR A 108 10.51 -7.98 10.29
CA TYR A 108 10.67 -7.12 9.12
C TYR A 108 10.63 -7.94 7.83
N SER A 109 11.26 -9.12 7.82
CA SER A 109 11.17 -10.04 6.67
C SER A 109 9.76 -10.58 6.39
N SER A 110 8.84 -10.47 7.35
CA SER A 110 7.45 -10.91 7.21
C SER A 110 6.49 -9.82 6.72
N LEU A 111 6.93 -8.57 6.64
CA LEU A 111 6.17 -7.48 6.04
C LEU A 111 6.08 -7.71 4.54
N GLN A 112 4.88 -7.96 4.04
CA GLN A 112 4.64 -8.12 2.61
C GLN A 112 3.69 -7.04 2.12
N CYS A 113 4.20 -6.19 1.24
CA CYS A 113 3.38 -5.27 0.48
C CYS A 113 2.87 -5.97 -0.79
N HIS A 114 1.55 -5.95 -1.00
CA HIS A 114 0.92 -6.48 -2.20
C HIS A 114 0.36 -5.31 -3.00
N MET A 115 0.63 -5.30 -4.31
CA MET A 115 0.11 -4.32 -5.25
C MET A 115 -0.65 -5.06 -6.35
N ILE A 116 -1.90 -4.67 -6.59
CA ILE A 116 -2.77 -5.31 -7.57
C ILE A 116 -3.34 -4.23 -8.48
N LEU A 117 -3.29 -4.47 -9.79
CA LEU A 117 -4.01 -3.67 -10.77
C LEU A 117 -5.39 -4.28 -11.01
N GLN A 118 -6.45 -3.55 -10.68
CA GLN A 118 -7.83 -3.99 -10.85
C GLN A 118 -8.48 -3.24 -12.02
N LYS A 119 -9.16 -3.97 -12.92
CA LYS A 119 -10.04 -3.37 -13.93
C LYS A 119 -11.41 -3.07 -13.31
N SER A 120 -11.87 -1.83 -13.42
CA SER A 120 -13.12 -1.37 -12.81
C SER A 120 -14.32 -1.49 -13.76
N PHE A 121 -14.14 -1.10 -15.03
CA PHE A 121 -15.17 -1.10 -16.09
C PHE A 121 -14.52 -1.35 -17.46
#